data_AF-A0A812J3S7-F1
#
_entry.id   AF-A0A812J3S7-F1
#
_cell.length_a   1.000
_cell.length_b   1.000
_cell.length_c   1.000
_cell.angle_alpha   90.00
_cell.angle_beta   90.00
_cell.angle_gamma   90.00
#
_symmetry.space_group_name_H-M   'P 1'
#
loop_
_entity.id
_entity.type
_entity.pdbx_description
1 polymer ?
#
loop_
_entity_poly.entity_id
_entity_poly.type
_entity_poly.pdbx_seq_one_letter_code
_entity_poly.pdbx_strand_id
1 'polypeptide(L)'
;MLHWAVLAAQLVRCFQTYSGWLAYSFLAQAIQLNVMLFMFNVFFPMYPMDGAKLIVCSLQLFCGASAKCAAKVLLGTSIPLAILFIGHTLLGSHGGGLQPGITAYMGIMCLMESYRIYQLYQEERLHTHPLFELARSDTVRMVDSSGPAARLNNSDRDDPEAPRNPQVQFSELRAFAGEGRSLNYEAQPDSQPQTLGAGPGGRAAWLKRLEQEGANRGKTVRELEEERLSAKR
;
A
#
# COMPACT_ATOMS: atom_id res chain seq x y z
N MET A 1 51.70 -39.49 -22.32
CA MET A 1 50.41 -38.89 -22.77
C MET A 1 49.19 -39.71 -22.36
N LEU A 2 49.19 -41.06 -22.45
CA LEU A 2 48.05 -41.89 -22.04
C LEU A 2 47.59 -41.67 -20.58
N HIS A 3 48.52 -41.49 -19.63
CA HIS A 3 48.20 -41.30 -18.22
C HIS A 3 47.40 -40.02 -17.92
N TRP A 4 47.65 -38.95 -18.70
CA TRP A 4 46.92 -37.68 -18.58
C TRP A 4 45.49 -37.76 -19.13
N ALA A 5 45.27 -38.54 -20.19
CA ALA A 5 43.93 -38.76 -20.75
C ALA A 5 43.01 -39.54 -19.79
N VAL A 6 43.57 -40.52 -19.06
CA VAL A 6 42.82 -41.31 -18.07
C VAL A 6 42.44 -40.46 -16.85
N LEU A 7 43.35 -39.62 -16.36
CA LEU A 7 43.09 -38.69 -15.26
C LEU A 7 42.03 -37.63 -15.61
N ALA A 8 42.08 -37.06 -16.81
CA ALA A 8 41.06 -36.12 -17.29
C ALA A 8 39.67 -36.79 -17.41
N ALA A 9 39.61 -38.02 -17.93
CA ALA A 9 38.35 -38.76 -18.05
C ALA A 9 37.75 -39.14 -16.68
N GLN A 10 38.58 -39.47 -15.68
CA GLN A 10 38.11 -39.74 -14.32
C GLN A 10 37.63 -38.47 -13.61
N LEU A 11 38.31 -37.34 -13.77
CA LEU A 11 37.89 -36.05 -13.23
C LEU A 11 36.54 -35.61 -13.77
N VAL A 12 36.30 -35.75 -15.08
CA VAL A 12 35.00 -35.40 -15.70
C VAL A 12 33.88 -36.29 -15.16
N ARG A 13 34.10 -37.59 -14.96
CA ARG A 13 33.08 -38.50 -14.41
C ARG A 13 32.79 -38.24 -12.93
N CYS A 14 33.81 -37.96 -12.12
CA CYS A 14 33.63 -37.56 -10.72
C CYS A 14 32.93 -36.21 -10.58
N PHE A 15 33.28 -35.23 -11.43
CA PHE A 15 32.54 -33.97 -11.49
C PHE A 15 31.09 -34.25 -11.89
N GLN A 16 30.84 -35.07 -12.90
CA GLN A 16 29.49 -35.35 -13.39
C GLN A 16 28.58 -36.05 -12.36
N THR A 17 29.14 -36.84 -11.43
CA THR A 17 28.36 -37.47 -10.35
C THR A 17 28.26 -36.59 -9.10
N TYR A 18 29.37 -36.03 -8.61
CA TYR A 18 29.36 -35.21 -7.39
C TYR A 18 28.75 -33.82 -7.61
N SER A 19 29.08 -33.14 -8.73
CA SER A 19 28.46 -31.86 -9.07
C SER A 19 26.98 -32.01 -9.41
N GLY A 20 26.58 -33.14 -10.01
CA GLY A 20 25.17 -33.46 -10.25
C GLY A 20 24.39 -33.60 -8.94
N TRP A 21 24.95 -34.32 -7.95
CA TRP A 21 24.34 -34.46 -6.63
C TRP A 21 24.28 -33.13 -5.85
N LEU A 22 25.35 -32.32 -5.91
CA LEU A 22 25.36 -30.98 -5.30
C LEU A 22 24.35 -30.05 -5.97
N ALA A 23 24.27 -30.04 -7.30
CA ALA A 23 23.30 -29.24 -8.04
C ALA A 23 21.86 -29.66 -7.72
N TYR A 24 21.58 -30.97 -7.66
CA TYR A 24 20.29 -31.49 -7.23
C TYR A 24 19.95 -31.06 -5.80
N SER A 25 20.90 -31.19 -4.86
CA SER A 25 20.71 -30.80 -3.47
C SER A 25 20.46 -29.29 -3.33
N PHE A 26 21.21 -28.47 -4.07
CA PHE A 26 21.03 -27.01 -4.09
C PHE A 26 19.67 -26.63 -4.70
N LEU A 27 19.27 -27.27 -5.81
CA LEU A 27 17.98 -27.04 -6.44
C LEU A 27 16.82 -27.46 -5.51
N ALA A 28 16.93 -28.61 -4.86
CA ALA A 28 15.95 -29.08 -3.88
C ALA A 28 15.81 -28.09 -2.71
N GLN A 29 16.94 -27.61 -2.17
CA GLN A 29 16.94 -26.59 -1.11
C GLN A 29 16.37 -25.25 -1.59
N ALA A 30 16.68 -24.81 -2.81
CA ALA A 30 16.13 -23.59 -3.39
C ALA A 30 14.60 -23.69 -3.59
N ILE A 31 14.11 -24.83 -4.09
CA ILE A 31 12.67 -25.09 -4.22
C ILE A 31 12.02 -25.13 -2.83
N GLN A 32 12.62 -25.82 -1.86
CA GLN A 32 12.12 -25.89 -0.49
C GLN A 32 12.03 -24.50 0.15
N LEU A 33 13.04 -23.65 0.00
CA LEU A 33 13.02 -22.28 0.50
C LEU A 33 11.94 -21.43 -0.18
N ASN A 34 11.75 -21.56 -1.50
CA ASN A 34 10.67 -20.84 -2.20
C ASN A 34 9.29 -21.30 -1.76
N VAL A 35 9.08 -22.61 -1.58
CA VAL A 35 7.81 -23.15 -1.08
C VAL A 35 7.57 -22.69 0.36
N MET A 36 8.58 -22.71 1.22
CA MET A 36 8.48 -22.15 2.56
C MET A 36 8.16 -20.65 2.50
N LEU A 37 8.87 -19.85 1.69
CA LEU A 37 8.63 -18.42 1.55
C LEU A 37 7.22 -18.12 1.03
N PHE A 38 6.72 -18.92 0.09
CA PHE A 38 5.35 -18.84 -0.41
C PHE A 38 4.33 -19.16 0.68
N MET A 39 4.53 -20.26 1.40
CA MET A 39 3.68 -20.63 2.53
C MET A 39 3.70 -19.54 3.61
N PHE A 40 4.88 -18.97 3.90
CA PHE A 40 5.02 -17.86 4.83
C PHE A 40 4.25 -16.63 4.35
N ASN A 41 4.41 -16.24 3.08
CA ASN A 41 3.73 -15.08 2.52
C ASN A 41 2.20 -15.25 2.46
N VAL A 42 1.69 -16.48 2.26
CA VAL A 42 0.26 -16.75 2.11
C VAL A 42 -0.42 -16.98 3.46
N PHE A 43 0.18 -17.80 4.32
CA PHE A 43 -0.45 -18.24 5.57
C PHE A 43 -0.19 -17.30 6.75
N PHE A 44 0.78 -16.39 6.65
CA PHE A 44 0.97 -15.35 7.66
C PHE A 44 0.31 -14.07 7.20
N PRO A 45 -0.89 -13.75 7.72
CA PRO A 45 -1.53 -12.47 7.48
C PRO A 45 -0.84 -11.38 8.30
N MET A 46 0.41 -11.09 7.96
CA MET A 46 1.25 -10.10 8.61
C MET A 46 1.59 -9.02 7.60
N TYR A 47 1.35 -7.75 7.94
CA TYR A 47 1.86 -6.63 7.15
C TYR A 47 3.39 -6.56 7.32
N PRO A 48 4.21 -6.40 6.25
CA PRO A 48 3.88 -6.02 4.87
C PRO A 48 3.70 -7.18 3.88
N MET A 49 3.67 -8.45 4.33
CA MET A 49 3.50 -9.60 3.43
C MET A 49 2.13 -9.60 2.75
N ASP A 50 2.09 -10.14 1.53
CA ASP A 50 0.89 -10.09 0.67
C ASP A 50 -0.28 -10.95 1.19
N GLY A 51 -0.04 -11.90 2.10
CA GLY A 51 -1.08 -12.75 2.70
C GLY A 51 -2.17 -11.95 3.42
N ALA A 52 -1.82 -10.85 4.08
CA ALA A 52 -2.79 -9.97 4.71
C ALA A 52 -3.77 -9.38 3.68
N LYS A 53 -3.27 -8.97 2.51
CA LYS A 53 -4.11 -8.45 1.41
C LYS A 53 -4.98 -9.54 0.81
N LEU A 54 -4.45 -10.75 0.65
CA LEU A 54 -5.22 -11.88 0.12
C LEU A 54 -6.37 -12.26 1.06
N ILE A 55 -6.13 -12.33 2.37
CA ILE A 55 -7.20 -12.63 3.33
C ILE A 55 -8.25 -11.52 3.33
N VAL A 56 -7.85 -10.25 3.40
CA VAL A 56 -8.80 -9.12 3.39
C VAL A 56 -9.61 -9.09 2.09
N CYS A 57 -8.95 -9.20 0.94
CA CYS A 57 -9.61 -9.25 -0.37
C CYS A 57 -10.54 -10.46 -0.49
N SER A 58 -10.12 -11.64 -0.01
CA SER A 58 -10.98 -12.83 0.00
C SER A 58 -12.20 -12.65 0.91
N LEU A 59 -12.07 -12.07 2.10
CA LEU A 59 -13.20 -11.82 3.00
C LEU A 59 -14.19 -10.82 2.39
N GLN A 60 -13.69 -9.82 1.69
CA GLN A 60 -14.54 -8.84 1.00
C GLN A 60 -15.25 -9.46 -0.20
N LEU A 61 -14.53 -10.16 -1.07
CA LEU A 61 -15.09 -10.79 -2.27
C LEU A 61 -16.07 -11.92 -1.95
N PHE A 62 -15.74 -12.79 -0.99
CA PHE A 62 -16.55 -13.97 -0.70
C PHE A 62 -17.62 -13.71 0.35
N CYS A 63 -17.39 -12.81 1.32
CA CYS A 63 -18.32 -12.63 2.43
C CYS A 63 -18.98 -11.25 2.49
N GLY A 64 -18.59 -10.30 1.62
CA GLY A 64 -19.07 -8.90 1.71
C GLY A 64 -18.79 -8.29 3.08
N ALA A 65 -17.77 -8.79 3.79
CA ALA A 65 -17.55 -8.46 5.18
C ALA A 65 -16.98 -7.04 5.32
N SER A 66 -17.51 -6.26 6.28
CA SER A 66 -16.98 -4.94 6.63
C SER A 66 -15.52 -5.02 7.08
N ALA A 67 -14.75 -3.96 6.81
CA ALA A 67 -13.35 -3.83 7.21
C ALA A 67 -13.12 -4.07 8.71
N LYS A 68 -14.07 -3.65 9.58
CA LYS A 68 -14.01 -3.92 11.03
C LYS A 68 -14.03 -5.43 11.33
N CYS A 69 -14.79 -6.22 10.57
CA CYS A 69 -14.84 -7.68 10.71
C CYS A 69 -13.53 -8.32 10.22
N ALA A 70 -13.05 -7.88 9.04
CA ALA A 70 -11.79 -8.38 8.47
C ALA A 70 -10.60 -8.12 9.40
N ALA A 71 -10.52 -6.94 10.02
CA ALA A 71 -9.50 -6.62 11.01
C ALA A 71 -9.56 -7.52 12.24
N LYS A 72 -10.75 -7.81 12.75
CA LYS A 72 -10.94 -8.69 13.90
C LYS A 72 -10.48 -10.13 13.60
N VAL A 73 -10.78 -10.63 12.40
CA VAL A 73 -10.30 -11.95 11.94
C VAL A 73 -8.77 -11.96 11.77
N LEU A 74 -8.21 -10.90 11.20
CA LEU A 74 -6.76 -10.78 10.99
C LEU A 74 -6.01 -10.72 12.33
N LEU A 75 -6.49 -9.93 13.29
CA LEU A 75 -5.93 -9.86 14.65
C LEU A 75 -6.10 -11.21 15.38
N GLY A 76 -7.29 -11.82 15.26
CA GLY A 76 -7.60 -13.09 15.89
C GLY A 76 -6.74 -14.25 15.39
N THR A 77 -6.29 -14.21 14.14
CA THR A 77 -5.41 -15.25 13.55
C THR A 77 -3.93 -14.94 13.73
N SER A 78 -3.50 -13.68 13.58
CA SER A 78 -2.07 -13.30 13.68
C SER A 78 -1.50 -13.41 15.10
N ILE A 79 -2.25 -13.00 16.13
CA ILE A 79 -1.76 -12.97 17.52
C ILE A 79 -1.45 -14.39 18.05
N PRO A 80 -2.36 -15.38 17.96
CA PRO A 80 -2.05 -16.74 18.42
C PRO A 80 -0.86 -17.36 17.67
N LEU A 81 -0.75 -17.07 16.37
CA LEU A 81 0.32 -17.59 15.53
C LEU A 81 1.69 -16.99 15.93
N ALA A 82 1.73 -15.69 16.25
CA ALA A 82 2.93 -15.03 16.78
C ALA A 82 3.33 -15.60 18.15
N ILE A 83 2.35 -15.84 19.04
CA ILE A 83 2.59 -16.45 20.35
C ILE A 83 3.12 -17.88 20.19
N LEU A 84 2.55 -18.66 19.27
CA LEU A 84 3.04 -20.02 18.96
C LEU A 84 4.49 -20.00 18.46
N PHE A 85 4.87 -19.02 17.63
CA PHE A 85 6.27 -18.89 17.22
C PHE A 85 7.21 -18.57 18.36
N ILE A 86 6.85 -17.60 19.19
CA ILE A 86 7.68 -17.23 20.35
C ILE A 86 7.76 -18.42 21.32
N GLY A 87 6.65 -19.11 21.58
CA GLY A 87 6.62 -20.31 22.41
C GLY A 87 7.50 -21.43 21.84
N HIS A 88 7.35 -21.75 20.55
CA HIS A 88 8.13 -22.80 19.89
C HIS A 88 9.63 -22.50 19.89
N THR A 89 10.01 -21.23 19.71
CA THR A 89 11.43 -20.83 19.75
C THR A 89 12.02 -20.92 21.15
N LEU A 90 11.26 -20.57 22.19
CA LEU A 90 11.69 -20.72 23.59
C LEU A 90 11.83 -22.20 24.00
N LEU A 91 10.87 -23.05 23.60
CA LEU A 91 10.90 -24.50 23.88
C LEU A 91 12.01 -25.23 23.11
N GLY A 92 12.26 -24.85 21.86
CA GLY A 92 13.24 -25.47 20.96
C GLY A 92 14.69 -25.03 21.15
N SER A 93 14.98 -24.10 22.06
CA SER A 93 16.29 -23.42 22.18
C SER A 93 17.45 -24.29 22.73
N HIS A 94 17.29 -25.60 22.80
CA HIS A 94 18.33 -26.52 23.29
C HIS A 94 19.45 -26.77 22.25
N GLY A 95 19.25 -26.40 20.98
CA GLY A 95 20.29 -26.41 19.94
C GLY A 95 20.85 -25.01 19.73
N GLY A 96 22.04 -24.71 20.26
CA GLY A 96 22.67 -23.38 20.31
C GLY A 96 23.08 -22.77 18.96
N GLY A 97 22.14 -22.60 18.02
CA GLY A 97 22.33 -21.92 16.74
C GLY A 97 21.74 -20.51 16.69
N LEU A 98 22.07 -19.76 15.64
CA LEU A 98 21.49 -18.43 15.37
C LEU A 98 20.05 -18.48 14.84
N GLN A 99 19.62 -19.63 14.30
CA GLN A 99 18.29 -19.81 13.73
C GLN A 99 17.11 -19.49 14.69
N PRO A 100 17.08 -19.97 15.96
CA PRO A 100 16.02 -19.64 16.90
C PRO A 100 15.91 -18.14 17.22
N GLY A 101 17.03 -17.40 17.16
CA GLY A 101 17.02 -15.96 17.38
C GLY A 101 16.25 -15.20 16.29
N ILE A 102 16.45 -15.59 15.02
CA ILE A 102 15.78 -14.96 13.87
C ILE A 102 14.27 -15.23 13.92
N THR A 103 13.86 -16.45 14.24
CA THR A 103 12.44 -16.81 14.33
C THR A 103 11.74 -16.13 15.51
N ALA A 104 12.41 -16.00 16.66
CA ALA A 104 11.89 -15.24 17.79
C ALA A 104 11.72 -13.75 17.45
N TYR A 105 12.73 -13.14 16.81
CA TYR A 105 12.66 -11.75 16.35
C TYR A 105 11.53 -11.52 15.35
N MET A 106 11.35 -12.44 14.39
CA MET A 106 10.23 -12.39 13.44
C MET A 106 8.88 -12.47 14.15
N GLY A 107 8.74 -13.34 15.15
CA GLY A 107 7.53 -13.44 15.98
C GLY A 107 7.22 -12.17 16.76
N ILE A 108 8.23 -11.51 17.34
CA ILE A 108 8.07 -10.24 18.06
C ILE A 108 7.65 -9.11 17.11
N MET A 109 8.30 -9.00 15.95
CA MET A 109 7.94 -8.01 14.92
C MET A 109 6.49 -8.21 14.44
N CYS A 110 6.05 -9.46 14.27
CA CYS A 110 4.67 -9.79 13.95
C CYS A 110 3.69 -9.25 15.01
N LEU A 111 4.00 -9.49 16.28
CA LEU A 111 3.17 -9.04 17.40
C LEU A 111 3.09 -7.50 17.48
N MET A 112 4.19 -6.81 17.20
CA MET A 112 4.22 -5.34 17.12
C MET A 112 3.32 -4.78 16.00
N GLU A 113 3.34 -5.40 14.81
CA GLU A 113 2.45 -4.97 13.70
C GLU A 113 0.98 -5.28 14.00
N SER A 114 0.67 -6.45 14.56
CA SER A 114 -0.68 -6.75 15.05
C SER A 114 -1.14 -5.73 16.09
N TYR A 115 -0.25 -5.28 16.98
CA TYR A 115 -0.57 -4.24 17.96
C TYR A 115 -0.86 -2.87 17.31
N ARG A 116 -0.12 -2.48 16.27
CA ARG A 116 -0.41 -1.25 15.50
C ARG A 116 -1.78 -1.30 14.84
N ILE A 117 -2.13 -2.42 14.22
CA ILE A 117 -3.45 -2.63 13.62
C ILE A 117 -4.54 -2.58 14.70
N TYR A 118 -4.27 -3.14 15.89
CA TYR A 118 -5.17 -3.07 17.03
C TYR A 118 -5.40 -1.64 17.54
N GLN A 119 -4.36 -0.81 17.61
CA GLN A 119 -4.50 0.61 17.96
C GLN A 119 -5.39 1.36 16.96
N LEU A 120 -5.13 1.19 15.65
CA LEU A 120 -5.96 1.80 14.60
C LEU A 120 -7.40 1.29 14.60
N TYR A 121 -7.60 0.04 15.03
CA TYR A 121 -8.92 -0.54 15.21
C TYR A 121 -9.68 0.13 16.37
N GLN A 122 -9.02 0.38 17.50
CA GLN A 122 -9.61 1.10 18.64
C GLN A 122 -9.94 2.56 18.32
N GLU A 123 -9.09 3.22 17.51
CA GLU A 123 -9.32 4.61 17.09
C GLU A 123 -10.38 4.75 16.00
N GLU A 124 -10.92 3.65 15.46
CA GLU A 124 -11.83 3.63 14.31
C GLU A 124 -11.25 4.29 13.04
N ARG A 125 -9.94 4.50 13.01
CA ARG A 125 -9.18 5.07 11.88
C ARG A 125 -8.60 3.99 10.97
N LEU A 126 -9.26 2.83 10.93
CA LEU A 126 -8.79 1.68 10.16
C LEU A 126 -8.62 1.98 8.67
N HIS A 127 -9.41 2.93 8.17
CA HIS A 127 -9.38 3.41 6.79
C HIS A 127 -8.08 4.14 6.41
N THR A 128 -7.29 4.62 7.37
CA THR A 128 -5.99 5.26 7.08
C THR A 128 -4.88 4.24 6.89
N HIS A 129 -5.13 2.95 7.14
CA HIS A 129 -4.12 1.93 7.00
C HIS A 129 -4.04 1.44 5.54
N PRO A 130 -2.82 1.34 4.96
CA PRO A 130 -2.64 0.98 3.54
C PRO A 130 -3.21 -0.41 3.18
N LEU A 131 -3.37 -1.32 4.16
CA LEU A 131 -4.06 -2.59 3.93
C LEU A 131 -5.54 -2.45 3.57
N PHE A 132 -6.22 -1.48 4.18
CA PHE A 132 -7.66 -1.28 4.00
C PHE A 132 -7.96 -0.20 2.95
N GLU A 133 -6.97 0.60 2.55
CA GLU A 133 -7.09 1.56 1.47
C GLU A 133 -7.39 0.88 0.12
N LEU A 134 -6.64 -0.18 -0.23
CA LEU A 134 -6.88 -0.96 -1.45
C LEU A 134 -8.22 -1.71 -1.43
N ALA A 135 -8.66 -2.08 -0.23
CA ALA A 135 -9.84 -2.88 0.03
C ALA A 135 -11.15 -2.07 -0.14
N ARG A 136 -11.06 -0.75 -0.39
CA ARG A 136 -12.18 0.20 -0.37
C ARG A 136 -12.84 0.43 -1.74
N SER A 137 -12.63 -0.46 -2.71
CA SER A 137 -13.07 -0.24 -4.10
C SER A 137 -14.55 -0.47 -4.37
N ASP A 138 -15.39 -0.72 -3.36
CA ASP A 138 -16.84 -0.82 -3.58
C ASP A 138 -17.45 0.58 -3.82
N THR A 139 -17.44 0.99 -5.09
CA THR A 139 -18.16 2.15 -5.59
C THR A 139 -19.64 1.80 -5.66
N VAL A 140 -20.39 2.07 -4.60
CA VAL A 140 -21.85 2.02 -4.69
C VAL A 140 -22.31 3.21 -5.53
N ARG A 141 -22.80 2.95 -6.74
CA ARG A 141 -23.48 3.95 -7.55
C ARG A 141 -24.85 4.24 -6.92
N MET A 142 -24.93 5.29 -6.12
CA MET A 142 -26.22 5.84 -5.71
C MET A 142 -26.74 6.78 -6.81
N VAL A 143 -27.99 6.58 -7.21
CA VAL A 143 -28.68 7.50 -8.10
C VAL A 143 -29.48 8.44 -7.22
N ASP A 144 -28.90 9.60 -6.93
CA ASP A 144 -29.63 10.68 -6.27
C ASP A 144 -30.60 11.31 -7.27
N SER A 145 -31.59 12.05 -6.77
CA SER A 145 -32.55 12.80 -7.59
C SER A 145 -31.92 13.85 -8.51
N SER A 146 -30.65 14.19 -8.29
CA SER A 146 -29.82 15.05 -9.13
C SER A 146 -28.99 14.32 -10.20
N GLY A 147 -29.12 12.99 -10.32
CA GLY A 147 -28.41 12.16 -11.29
C GLY A 147 -27.53 11.08 -10.64
N PRO A 148 -26.91 10.19 -11.45
CA PRO A 148 -26.05 9.13 -10.95
C PRO A 148 -24.78 9.71 -10.32
N ALA A 149 -24.73 9.79 -8.99
CA ALA A 149 -23.54 10.17 -8.24
C ALA A 149 -22.84 8.90 -7.75
N ALA A 150 -21.71 8.56 -8.35
CA ALA A 150 -20.88 7.48 -7.81
C ALA A 150 -20.28 7.95 -6.47
N ARG A 151 -20.87 7.53 -5.35
CA ARG A 151 -20.30 7.75 -4.02
C ARG A 151 -19.39 6.57 -3.68
N LEU A 152 -18.09 6.83 -3.70
CA LEU A 152 -17.09 5.98 -3.08
C LEU A 152 -17.26 6.09 -1.55
N ASN A 153 -17.91 5.11 -0.93
CA ASN A 153 -18.32 5.00 0.48
C ASN A 153 -19.79 5.30 0.76
N ASN A 154 -20.58 4.24 0.83
CA ASN A 154 -21.68 4.16 1.78
C ASN A 154 -21.63 2.74 2.34
N SER A 155 -20.72 2.48 3.28
CA SER A 155 -20.94 1.35 4.17
C SER A 155 -21.74 1.90 5.35
N ASP A 156 -22.98 1.42 5.54
CA ASP A 156 -23.89 1.82 6.63
C ASP A 156 -23.30 1.59 8.05
N ARG A 157 -22.05 1.13 8.14
CA ARG A 157 -21.31 0.80 9.36
C ARG A 157 -20.02 1.61 9.53
N ASP A 158 -19.67 2.46 8.57
CA ASP A 158 -18.62 3.45 8.79
C ASP A 158 -19.21 4.60 9.59
N ASP A 159 -18.49 5.01 10.63
CA ASP A 159 -18.86 6.13 11.49
C ASP A 159 -19.18 7.35 10.61
N PRO A 160 -20.24 8.12 10.92
CA PRO A 160 -20.70 9.21 10.07
C PRO A 160 -19.51 10.12 9.80
N GLU A 161 -19.02 10.10 8.55
CA GLU A 161 -17.87 10.87 8.14
C GLU A 161 -18.12 12.31 8.59
N ALA A 162 -17.28 12.82 9.50
CA ALA A 162 -17.47 14.13 10.11
C ALA A 162 -17.83 15.12 9.00
N PRO A 163 -18.97 15.84 9.13
CA PRO A 163 -19.60 16.51 8.00
C PRO A 163 -18.57 17.35 7.28
N ARG A 164 -18.06 16.83 6.16
CA ARG A 164 -17.16 17.60 5.30
C ARG A 164 -17.99 18.81 4.91
N ASN A 165 -17.40 19.99 5.06
CA ASN A 165 -18.00 21.26 4.66
C ASN A 165 -18.82 21.04 3.38
N PRO A 166 -20.08 21.49 3.37
CA PRO A 166 -21.05 21.16 2.33
C PRO A 166 -20.35 21.22 0.98
N GLN A 167 -20.24 20.05 0.34
CA GLN A 167 -19.70 19.98 -1.00
C GLN A 167 -20.45 21.03 -1.81
N VAL A 168 -19.69 22.01 -2.31
CA VAL A 168 -20.18 23.10 -3.13
C VAL A 168 -21.13 22.48 -4.15
N GLN A 169 -22.41 22.88 -4.10
CA GLN A 169 -23.42 22.28 -4.95
C GLN A 169 -22.92 22.33 -6.39
N PHE A 170 -23.08 21.24 -7.14
CA PHE A 170 -22.62 21.18 -8.53
C PHE A 170 -23.33 22.21 -9.44
N SER A 171 -24.42 22.81 -8.95
CA SER A 171 -25.07 23.99 -9.55
C SER A 171 -24.22 25.27 -9.48
N GLU A 172 -23.26 25.34 -8.55
CA GLU A 172 -22.30 26.44 -8.38
C GLU A 172 -20.93 26.15 -9.01
N LEU A 173 -20.69 24.90 -9.43
CA LEU A 173 -19.64 24.61 -10.41
C LEU A 173 -20.11 25.17 -11.74
N ARG A 174 -19.87 26.47 -11.93
CA ARG A 174 -19.89 27.15 -13.21
C ARG A 174 -19.04 26.28 -14.15
N ALA A 175 -19.70 25.44 -14.94
CA ALA A 175 -19.06 24.60 -15.94
C ALA A 175 -18.03 25.48 -16.62
N PHE A 176 -16.76 25.06 -16.62
CA PHE A 176 -15.63 25.83 -17.14
C PHE A 176 -16.09 26.68 -18.32
N ALA A 177 -16.43 27.94 -18.04
CA ALA A 177 -16.78 28.92 -19.06
C ALA A 177 -15.48 29.46 -19.66
N GLY A 178 -14.44 28.62 -19.71
CA GLY A 178 -13.42 28.75 -20.72
C GLY A 178 -14.12 28.34 -21.99
N GLU A 179 -14.54 29.34 -22.77
CA GLU A 179 -14.99 29.18 -24.15
C GLU A 179 -14.10 28.12 -24.81
N GLY A 180 -14.65 26.94 -25.02
CA GLY A 180 -14.06 25.93 -25.87
C GLY A 180 -13.99 26.54 -27.26
N ARG A 181 -12.90 27.22 -27.56
CA ARG A 181 -12.60 27.80 -28.87
C ARG A 181 -12.48 26.62 -29.82
N SER A 182 -13.59 26.27 -30.46
CA SER A 182 -13.61 25.35 -31.57
C SER A 182 -12.66 25.90 -32.63
N LEU A 183 -11.74 25.07 -33.10
CA LEU A 183 -10.86 25.36 -34.24
C LEU A 183 -11.68 25.33 -35.54
N ASN A 184 -12.75 26.11 -35.62
CA ASN A 184 -13.48 26.31 -36.86
C ASN A 184 -13.04 27.65 -37.44
N TYR A 185 -12.24 27.55 -38.49
CA TYR A 185 -11.69 28.65 -39.25
C TYR A 185 -12.75 29.13 -40.24
N GLU A 186 -13.76 29.85 -39.76
CA GLU A 186 -14.70 30.55 -40.64
C GLU A 186 -14.67 32.04 -40.32
N ALA A 187 -14.18 32.78 -41.32
CA ALA A 187 -13.95 34.21 -41.26
C ALA A 187 -15.28 34.94 -41.16
N GLN A 188 -15.58 35.49 -39.98
CA GLN A 188 -16.65 36.45 -39.80
C GLN A 188 -16.05 37.81 -39.38
N PRO A 189 -16.19 38.86 -40.20
CA PRO A 189 -15.72 40.18 -39.85
C PRO A 189 -16.73 40.89 -38.94
N ASP A 190 -16.20 41.73 -38.06
CA ASP A 190 -16.88 42.77 -37.29
C ASP A 190 -17.76 42.32 -36.12
N SER A 191 -17.10 42.02 -34.99
CA SER A 191 -17.64 42.41 -33.67
C SER A 191 -16.49 42.74 -32.72
N GLN A 192 -16.67 43.87 -32.02
CA GLN A 192 -15.65 44.56 -31.23
C GLN A 192 -15.02 43.68 -30.14
N PRO A 193 -13.71 43.82 -29.90
CA PRO A 193 -13.00 43.06 -28.87
C PRO A 193 -13.37 43.59 -27.48
N GLN A 194 -14.18 42.84 -26.73
CA GLN A 194 -14.21 42.97 -25.27
C GLN A 194 -12.92 42.36 -24.71
N THR A 195 -12.02 43.23 -24.29
CA THR A 195 -10.78 42.93 -23.60
C THR A 195 -11.05 42.39 -22.19
N LEU A 196 -11.45 41.13 -22.10
CA LEU A 196 -11.29 40.36 -20.86
C LEU A 196 -9.79 40.13 -20.65
N GLY A 197 -9.21 40.92 -19.75
CA GLY A 197 -7.80 40.92 -19.41
C GLY A 197 -7.33 39.56 -18.89
N ALA A 198 -6.94 38.68 -19.81
CA ALA A 198 -5.99 37.61 -19.57
C ALA A 198 -4.62 38.25 -19.31
N GLY A 199 -4.48 38.82 -18.11
CA GLY A 199 -3.23 39.43 -17.68
C GLY A 199 -2.11 38.37 -17.71
N PRO A 200 -0.91 38.71 -18.19
CA PRO A 200 0.26 37.81 -18.21
C PRO A 200 0.71 37.29 -16.83
N GLY A 201 0.04 37.69 -15.74
CA GLY A 201 0.29 37.24 -14.37
C GLY A 201 -0.35 35.91 -13.99
N GLY A 202 -1.37 35.41 -14.69
CA GLY A 202 -2.12 34.23 -14.24
C GLY A 202 -1.29 32.93 -14.20
N ARG A 203 -0.54 32.67 -15.27
CA ARG A 203 0.31 31.48 -15.37
C ARG A 203 1.53 31.55 -14.44
N ALA A 204 2.14 32.73 -14.33
CA ALA A 204 3.28 32.95 -13.44
C ALA A 204 2.88 32.81 -11.96
N ALA A 205 1.71 33.35 -11.58
CA ALA A 205 1.17 33.20 -10.22
C ALA A 205 0.86 31.73 -9.88
N TRP A 206 0.32 30.98 -10.85
CA TRP A 206 0.04 29.56 -10.67
C TRP A 206 1.31 28.71 -10.50
N LEU A 207 2.34 28.95 -11.33
CA LEU A 207 3.63 28.27 -11.19
C LEU A 207 4.28 28.56 -9.83
N LYS A 208 4.24 29.82 -9.40
CA LYS A 208 4.76 30.22 -8.08
C LYS A 208 4.03 29.52 -6.93
N ARG A 209 2.72 29.28 -7.06
CA ARG A 209 1.92 28.55 -6.07
C ARG A 209 2.36 27.08 -5.97
N LEU A 210 2.59 26.41 -7.10
CA LEU A 210 3.05 25.02 -7.13
C LEU A 210 4.45 24.85 -6.55
N GLU A 211 5.36 25.77 -6.87
CA GLU A 211 6.73 25.75 -6.33
C GLU A 211 6.72 25.95 -4.80
N GLN A 212 5.84 26.83 -4.32
CA GLN A 212 5.66 27.05 -2.88
C GLN A 212 5.00 25.86 -2.17
N GLU A 213 4.07 25.15 -2.80
CA GLU A 213 3.48 23.91 -2.27
C GLU A 213 4.51 22.77 -2.20
N GLY A 214 5.37 22.64 -3.21
CA GLY A 214 6.48 21.67 -3.21
C GLY A 214 7.47 21.94 -2.07
N ALA A 215 7.86 23.20 -1.87
CA ALA A 215 8.74 23.60 -0.77
C ALA A 215 8.12 23.31 0.61
N ASN A 216 6.81 23.54 0.77
CA ASN A 216 6.12 23.30 2.03
C ASN A 216 5.96 21.81 2.38
N ARG A 217 5.88 20.91 1.38
CA ARG A 217 5.81 19.46 1.65
C ARG A 217 7.10 18.87 2.22
N GLY A 218 8.24 19.53 2.00
CA GLY A 218 9.54 19.11 2.54
C GLY A 218 9.82 19.61 3.96
N LYS A 219 9.08 20.62 4.44
CA LYS A 219 9.29 21.20 5.77
C LYS A 219 8.74 20.27 6.84
N THR A 220 9.56 19.99 7.85
CA THR A 220 9.14 19.22 9.02
C THR A 220 8.23 20.08 9.91
N VAL A 221 7.34 19.45 10.70
CA VAL A 221 6.39 20.16 11.60
C VAL A 221 7.13 21.15 12.52
N ARG A 222 8.35 20.82 12.92
CA ARG A 222 9.21 21.63 13.78
C ARG A 222 9.68 22.93 13.10
N GLU A 223 10.00 22.89 11.81
CA GLU A 223 10.39 24.10 11.04
C GLU A 223 9.19 25.02 10.80
N LEU A 224 7.99 24.47 10.62
CA LEU A 224 6.76 25.26 10.47
C LEU A 224 6.39 25.99 11.77
N GLU A 225 6.66 25.38 12.94
CA GLU A 225 6.45 26.04 14.23
C GLU A 225 7.47 27.14 14.49
N GLU A 226 8.74 26.93 14.11
CA GLU A 226 9.81 27.93 14.26
C GLU A 226 9.57 29.15 13.34
N GLU A 227 9.09 28.92 12.12
CA GLU A 227 8.69 29.99 11.19
C GLU A 227 7.50 30.80 11.73
N ARG A 228 6.49 30.15 12.33
CA ARG A 228 5.37 30.83 13.00
C ARG A 228 5.80 31.65 14.22
N LEU A 229 6.80 31.20 14.97
CA LEU A 229 7.33 31.92 16.13
C LEU A 229 8.14 33.16 15.70
N SER A 230 8.89 33.06 14.59
CA SER A 230 9.63 34.20 14.03
C SER A 230 8.71 35.29 13.45
N ALA A 231 7.60 34.93 12.82
CA ALA A 231 6.65 35.90 12.23
C ALA A 231 5.83 36.69 13.27
N LYS A 232 5.87 36.30 14.54
CA LYS A 232 5.20 37.00 15.65
C LYS A 232 6.09 37.97 16.42
N ARG A 233 7.39 38.01 16.12
CA ARG A 233 8.33 39.02 16.66
C ARG A 233 8.40 40.22 15.73
#